data_AF-A0A417CLV1-F1
#
_entry.id   AF-A0A417CLV1-F1
#
_cell.length_a   1.000
_cell.length_b   1.000
_cell.length_c   1.000
_cell.angle_alpha   90.00
_cell.angle_beta   90.00
_cell.angle_gamma   90.00
#
_symmetry.space_group_name_H-M   'P 1'
#
loop_
_entity.id
_entity.type
_entity.pdbx_description
1 polymer ?
#
loop_
_entity_poly.entity_id
_entity_poly.type
_entity_poly.pdbx_seq_one_letter_code
_entity_poly.pdbx_strand_id
1 'polypeptide(L)' 'MGVSKSYAYKIVKQLNEELQKLGYLTVVGRVNTNYFRKKVCYSEM' A
#
# COMPACT_ATOMS: atom_id res chain seq x y z
N MET A 1 -20.15 6.07 -5.04
CA MET A 1 -19.64 5.02 -4.11
C MET A 1 -18.14 5.23 -3.98
N GLY A 2 -17.72 6.05 -3.02
CA GLY A 2 -16.32 6.46 -2.87
C GLY A 2 -15.74 5.89 -1.59
N VAL A 3 -14.57 5.28 -1.68
CA VAL A 3 -13.79 4.86 -0.51
C VAL A 3 -13.56 6.06 0.43
N SER A 4 -13.74 5.86 1.72
CA SER A 4 -13.49 6.93 2.71
C SER A 4 -12.00 7.19 2.85
N LYS A 5 -11.62 8.43 3.21
CA LYS A 5 -10.22 8.80 3.47
C LYS A 5 -9.59 7.87 4.51
N SER A 6 -10.34 7.54 5.56
CA SER A 6 -9.92 6.60 6.61
C SER A 6 -9.64 5.20 6.06
N TYR A 7 -10.42 4.74 5.09
CA TYR A 7 -10.21 3.46 4.42
C TYR A 7 -8.93 3.45 3.58
N ALA A 8 -8.64 4.54 2.86
CA ALA A 8 -7.39 4.68 2.13
C ALA A 8 -6.16 4.60 3.05
N TYR A 9 -6.20 5.25 4.22
CA TYR A 9 -5.12 5.15 5.21
C TYR A 9 -4.93 3.75 5.77
N LYS A 10 -6.02 2.97 5.96
CA LYS A 10 -5.92 1.56 6.38
C LYS A 10 -5.17 0.71 5.35
N ILE A 11 -5.46 0.90 4.06
CA ILE A 11 -4.77 0.18 2.99
C ILE A 11 -3.29 0.54 2.94
N VAL A 12 -2.94 1.83 3.00
CA VAL A 12 -1.54 2.27 3.01
C VAL A 12 -0.78 1.70 4.21
N LYS A 13 -1.41 1.60 5.37
CA LYS A 13 -0.82 0.97 6.55
C LYS A 13 -0.50 -0.51 6.30
N GLN A 14 -1.45 -1.27 5.78
CA GLN A 14 -1.26 -2.71 5.49
C GLN A 14 -0.10 -2.94 4.50
N LEU A 15 -0.02 -2.13 3.43
CA LEU A 15 1.05 -2.24 2.44
C LEU A 15 2.43 -1.92 3.02
N ASN A 16 2.51 -0.96 3.94
CA ASN A 16 3.75 -0.66 4.64
C ASN A 16 4.17 -1.77 5.61
N GLU A 17 3.23 -2.42 6.29
CA GLU A 17 3.54 -3.58 7.14
C GLU A 17 4.12 -4.73 6.33
N GLU A 18 3.63 -4.96 5.11
CA GLU A 18 4.18 -5.97 4.20
C GLU A 18 5.57 -5.63 3.70
N LEU A 19 5.78 -4.37 3.26
CA LEU A 19 7.09 -3.90 2.84
C LEU A 19 8.12 -3.96 3.98
N GLN A 20 7.70 -3.68 5.22
CA GLN A 20 8.55 -3.78 6.40
C GLN A 20 8.94 -5.25 6.69
N LYS A 21 7.99 -6.19 6.53
CA LYS A 21 8.27 -7.63 6.63
C LYS A 21 9.23 -8.13 5.55
N LEU A 22 9.19 -7.54 4.36
CA LEU A 22 10.12 -7.80 3.26
C LEU A 22 11.51 -7.16 3.46
N GLY A 23 11.71 -6.41 4.55
CA GLY A 23 12.98 -5.75 4.87
C GLY A 23 13.17 -4.38 4.22
N TYR A 24 12.14 -3.80 3.61
CA TYR A 24 12.19 -2.45 3.05
C TYR A 24 11.91 -1.39 4.11
N LEU A 25 12.56 -0.23 3.96
CA LEU A 25 12.26 0.95 4.75
C LEU A 25 10.92 1.55 4.29
N THR A 26 9.95 1.63 5.20
CA THR A 26 8.63 2.21 4.94
C THR A 26 8.40 3.46 5.77
N VAL A 27 7.57 4.37 5.25
CA VAL A 27 7.23 5.65 5.90
C VAL A 27 5.73 5.70 6.12
N VAL A 28 5.30 5.91 7.37
CA VAL A 28 3.87 5.96 7.72
C VAL A 28 3.14 6.99 6.86
N GLY A 29 2.02 6.57 6.27
CA GLY A 29 1.20 7.43 5.40
C GLY A 29 1.71 7.56 3.95
N ARG A 30 2.83 6.92 3.59
CA ARG A 30 3.35 6.84 2.21
C ARG A 30 3.63 5.39 1.85
N VAL A 31 3.46 5.04 0.58
CA VAL A 31 3.82 3.72 0.05
C VAL A 31 4.62 3.93 -1.24
N ASN A 32 5.53 3.02 -1.56
CA ASN A 32 6.25 3.08 -2.83
C ASN A 32 5.25 2.94 -4.00
N THR A 33 5.18 3.93 -4.88
CA THR A 33 4.22 3.97 -6.00
C THR A 33 4.38 2.79 -6.95
N ASN A 34 5.61 2.33 -7.20
CA ASN A 34 5.85 1.18 -8.08
C ASN A 34 5.33 -0.11 -7.43
N TYR A 35 5.53 -0.26 -6.12
CA TYR A 35 4.98 -1.38 -5.36
C TYR A 35 3.45 -1.35 -5.34
N PHE A 36 2.86 -0.19 -5.04
CA PHE A 36 1.42 0.01 -5.04
C PHE A 36 0.79 -0.30 -6.39
N ARG A 37 1.35 0.23 -7.49
CA ARG A 37 0.84 -0.04 -8.85
C ARG A 37 0.95 -1.51 -9.21
N LYS A 38 2.09 -2.16 -8.97
CA LYS A 38 2.26 -3.60 -9.23
C LYS A 38 1.22 -4.42 -8.49
N LYS A 39 0.95 -4.10 -7.22
CA LYS A 39 0.07 -4.91 -6.37
C LYS A 39 -1.43 -4.63 -6.55
N VAL A 40 -1.80 -3.37 -6.79
CA VAL A 40 -3.21 -2.93 -6.83
C VAL A 40 -3.75 -2.80 -8.26
N CYS A 41 -2.93 -2.37 -9.23
CA CYS A 41 -3.37 -2.21 -10.63
C CYS A 41 -3.03 -3.40 -11.52
N TYR A 42 -2.08 -4.25 -11.13
CA TYR A 42 -1.62 -5.40 -11.90
C TYR A 42 -1.61 -6.67 -11.06
N SER A 43 -2.61 -6.84 -10.18
CA SER A 43 -2.91 -8.16 -9.64
C SER A 43 -3.15 -9.09 -10.83
N GLU A 44 -2.33 -10.13 -10.94
CA GLU A 44 -2.19 -11.05 -12.08
C GLU A 44 -3.51 -11.31 -12.83
N MET A 45 -3.47 -11.07 -14.16
CA MET A 45 -4.28 -11.82 -15.11
C MET A 45 -3.65 -13.19 -15.30
#